data_AF-A0A4V0I5H9-F1
#
_entry.id   AF-A0A4V0I5H9-F1
#
_cell.length_a   1.000
_cell.length_b   1.000
_cell.length_c   1.000
_cell.angle_alpha   90.00
_cell.angle_beta   90.00
_cell.angle_gamma   90.00
#
_symmetry.space_group_name_H-M   'P 1'
#
loop_
_entity.id
_entity.type
_entity.pdbx_description
1 polymer ?
#
loop_
_entity_poly.entity_id
_entity_poly.type
_entity_poly.pdbx_seq_one_letter_code
_entity_poly.pdbx_strand_id
1 'polypeptide(L)'
;MEFTPEVLREMEALICGPSRRSTRRSPRSAPAPAGPGPATAAALNDLIDRLVAESPEWRRAHVPGIVTAQPRATVDAVVGAVVDALLRAESPARGAALSEVLVAFGAAAVRAVAAALALTRSGPRQAVLGGVLEGIGPKLPAGERTRLALGLHIAVTRATDPAAIEALARAIAAVRIADEDERR
;
A
#
# COMPACT_ATOMS: atom_id res chain seq x y z
N MET A 1 -5.70 25.61 2.39
CA MET A 1 -6.65 24.83 3.19
C MET A 1 -5.79 23.92 4.07
N GLU A 2 -5.56 24.34 5.31
CA GLU A 2 -4.77 23.58 6.29
C GLU A 2 -5.66 22.51 6.92
N PHE A 3 -5.08 21.34 7.25
CA PHE A 3 -5.79 20.35 8.05
C PHE A 3 -6.08 20.92 9.43
N THR A 4 -7.33 20.83 9.86
CA THR A 4 -7.69 21.27 11.21
C THR A 4 -7.04 20.32 12.23
N PRO A 5 -6.59 20.86 13.38
CA PRO A 5 -6.03 20.06 14.47
C PRO A 5 -6.93 18.91 14.90
N GLU A 6 -8.25 19.05 14.75
CA GLU A 6 -9.25 17.98 14.96
C GLU A 6 -8.99 16.72 14.13
N VAL A 7 -8.65 16.82 12.83
CA VAL A 7 -8.46 15.64 11.97
C VAL A 7 -7.24 14.83 12.40
N LEU A 8 -6.16 15.53 12.78
CA LEU A 8 -4.95 14.90 13.33
C LEU A 8 -5.23 14.23 14.69
N ARG A 9 -6.04 14.86 15.54
CA ARG A 9 -6.44 14.33 16.85
C ARG A 9 -7.35 13.11 16.74
N GLU A 10 -8.28 13.10 15.80
CA GLU A 10 -9.15 11.95 15.55
C GLU A 10 -8.39 10.78 14.96
N MET A 11 -7.42 11.03 14.08
CA MET A 11 -6.49 9.99 13.61
C MET A 11 -5.72 9.37 14.78
N GLU A 12 -5.19 10.18 15.69
CA GLU A 12 -4.46 9.71 16.87
C GLU A 12 -5.36 8.89 17.83
N ALA A 13 -6.61 9.32 18.04
CA ALA A 13 -7.59 8.62 18.87
C ALA A 13 -8.04 7.28 18.29
N LEU A 14 -8.19 7.19 16.95
CA LEU A 14 -8.50 5.96 16.25
C LEU A 14 -7.34 4.95 16.24
N ILE A 15 -6.11 5.44 16.27
CA ILE A 15 -4.89 4.61 16.19
C ILE A 15 -4.45 4.09 17.56
N CYS A 16 -4.67 4.85 18.64
CA CYS A 16 -4.21 4.45 19.97
C CYS A 16 -5.21 3.56 20.75
N GLY A 17 -6.53 3.62 20.47
CA GLY A 17 -7.54 2.90 21.24
C GLY A 17 -7.57 3.29 22.75
N PRO A 18 -8.64 2.95 23.50
CA PRO A 18 -8.72 3.33 24.91
C PRO A 18 -7.67 2.55 25.71
N SER A 19 -6.71 3.28 26.28
CA SER A 19 -5.66 2.77 27.16
C SER A 19 -6.28 1.99 28.33
N ARG A 20 -6.31 0.65 28.23
CA ARG A 20 -6.83 -0.21 29.28
C ARG A 20 -5.81 -0.28 30.41
N ARG A 21 -6.14 0.37 31.53
CA ARG A 21 -5.45 0.20 32.81
C ARG A 21 -5.31 -1.28 33.13
N SER A 22 -4.05 -1.67 33.36
CA SER A 22 -3.62 -2.96 33.87
C SER A 22 -4.40 -3.37 35.12
N THR A 23 -5.12 -4.49 35.04
CA THR A 23 -5.36 -5.36 36.18
C THR A 23 -4.88 -6.77 35.86
N ARG A 24 -4.01 -7.25 36.73
CA ARG A 24 -3.21 -8.47 36.66
C ARG A 24 -4.08 -9.70 36.97
N ARG A 25 -4.18 -10.69 36.07
CA ARG A 25 -4.44 -12.11 36.43
C ARG A 25 -4.12 -13.09 35.28
N SER A 26 -3.18 -13.98 35.58
CA SER A 26 -2.79 -15.32 35.08
C SER A 26 -3.20 -15.89 33.71
N PRO A 27 -2.36 -16.79 33.13
CA PRO A 27 -2.35 -17.10 31.71
C PRO A 27 -3.30 -18.25 31.36
N ARG A 28 -4.22 -18.02 30.44
CA ARG A 28 -4.92 -19.08 29.70
C ARG A 28 -4.96 -18.67 28.24
N SER A 29 -4.40 -19.56 27.41
CA SER A 29 -4.49 -19.63 25.96
C SER A 29 -4.51 -18.29 25.23
N ALA A 30 -3.36 -17.90 24.67
CA ALA A 30 -3.31 -16.78 23.74
C ALA A 30 -4.37 -17.01 22.63
N PRO A 31 -5.40 -16.16 22.52
CA PRO A 31 -6.26 -16.22 21.35
C PRO A 31 -5.40 -15.88 20.13
N ALA A 32 -5.59 -16.62 19.04
CA ALA A 32 -5.04 -16.29 17.74
C ALA A 32 -5.28 -14.79 17.46
N PRO A 33 -4.35 -14.08 16.79
CA PRO A 33 -4.51 -12.65 16.54
C PRO A 33 -5.83 -12.44 15.81
N ALA A 34 -6.82 -11.91 16.54
CA ALA A 34 -8.08 -11.53 15.96
C ALA A 34 -7.77 -10.44 14.94
N GLY A 35 -8.22 -10.65 13.70
CA GLY A 35 -8.19 -9.59 12.70
C GLY A 35 -8.85 -8.32 13.25
N PRO A 36 -8.64 -7.17 12.60
CA PRO A 36 -9.25 -5.92 13.03
C PRO A 36 -10.75 -6.13 13.26
N GLY A 37 -11.24 -5.76 14.44
CA GLY A 37 -12.66 -5.89 14.76
C GLY A 37 -13.52 -5.10 13.75
N PRO A 38 -14.83 -5.36 13.66
CA PRO A 38 -15.71 -4.75 12.65
C PRO A 38 -15.67 -3.21 12.67
N ALA A 39 -15.50 -2.61 13.85
CA ALA A 39 -15.34 -1.15 13.99
C ALA A 39 -14.03 -0.63 13.38
N THR A 40 -12.93 -1.36 13.51
CA THR A 40 -11.64 -1.01 12.92
C THR A 40 -11.68 -1.17 11.39
N ALA A 41 -12.37 -2.19 10.88
CA ALA A 41 -12.56 -2.37 9.44
C ALA A 41 -13.37 -1.22 8.82
N ALA A 42 -14.45 -0.79 9.49
CA ALA A 42 -15.24 0.37 9.05
C ALA A 42 -14.40 1.65 9.02
N ALA A 43 -13.65 1.93 10.08
CA ALA A 43 -12.75 3.07 10.16
C ALA A 43 -11.68 3.10 9.05
N LEU A 44 -11.13 1.94 8.70
CA LEU A 44 -10.18 1.82 7.60
C LEU A 44 -10.83 2.11 6.25
N ASN A 45 -12.06 1.63 6.02
CA ASN A 45 -12.79 1.94 4.79
C ASN A 45 -13.10 3.44 4.67
N ASP A 46 -13.56 4.08 5.75
CA ASP A 46 -13.82 5.52 5.77
C ASP A 46 -12.55 6.34 5.52
N LEU A 47 -11.40 5.88 6.02
CA LEU A 47 -10.10 6.49 5.70
C LEU A 47 -9.74 6.32 4.22
N ILE A 48 -9.93 5.13 3.66
CA ILE A 48 -9.66 4.86 2.24
C ILE A 48 -10.53 5.74 1.34
N ASP A 49 -11.82 5.83 1.64
CA ASP A 49 -12.76 6.64 0.85
C ASP A 49 -12.39 8.13 0.90
N ARG A 50 -11.96 8.64 2.08
CA ARG A 50 -11.40 10.00 2.19
C ARG A 50 -10.14 10.16 1.34
N LEU A 51 -9.17 9.26 1.45
CA LEU A 51 -7.94 9.32 0.65
C LEU A 51 -8.20 9.29 -0.86
N VAL A 52 -9.19 8.51 -1.30
CA VAL A 52 -9.62 8.43 -2.70
C VAL A 52 -10.31 9.71 -3.16
N ALA A 53 -11.13 10.32 -2.31
CA ALA A 53 -11.85 11.56 -2.61
C ALA A 53 -10.92 12.78 -2.76
N GLU A 54 -9.75 12.76 -2.12
CA GLU A 54 -8.76 13.84 -2.25
C GLU A 54 -8.16 13.95 -3.66
N SER A 55 -7.51 15.08 -3.96
CA SER A 55 -6.86 15.25 -5.26
C SER A 55 -5.53 14.45 -5.36
N PRO A 56 -5.12 14.03 -6.57
CA PRO A 56 -3.83 13.37 -6.76
C PRO A 56 -2.62 14.22 -6.33
N GLU A 57 -2.71 15.54 -6.50
CA GLU A 57 -1.69 16.50 -6.06
C GLU A 57 -1.60 16.54 -4.54
N TRP A 58 -2.75 16.58 -3.88
CA TRP A 58 -2.82 16.56 -2.43
C TRP A 58 -2.17 15.30 -1.86
N ARG A 59 -2.50 14.13 -2.42
CA ARG A 59 -1.93 12.85 -1.97
C ARG A 59 -0.41 12.83 -2.09
N ARG A 60 0.12 13.27 -3.23
CA ARG A 60 1.57 13.32 -3.46
C ARG A 60 2.29 14.23 -2.47
N ALA A 61 1.66 15.33 -2.06
CA ALA A 61 2.23 16.28 -1.11
C ALA A 61 2.15 15.81 0.36
N HIS A 62 1.06 15.13 0.76
CA HIS A 62 0.76 14.90 2.18
C HIS A 62 0.93 13.45 2.65
N VAL A 63 0.71 12.45 1.80
CA VAL A 63 0.83 11.03 2.17
C VAL A 63 2.24 10.69 2.70
N PRO A 64 3.35 11.19 2.11
CA PRO A 64 4.68 10.95 2.67
C PRO A 64 4.81 11.44 4.12
N GLY A 65 4.27 12.63 4.43
CA GLY A 65 4.24 13.17 5.79
C GLY A 65 3.45 12.30 6.75
N ILE A 66 2.28 11.82 6.33
CA ILE A 66 1.45 10.88 7.09
C ILE A 66 2.24 9.59 7.36
N VAL A 67 2.89 9.01 6.36
CA VAL A 67 3.70 7.79 6.51
C VAL A 67 4.80 7.99 7.55
N THR A 68 5.48 9.13 7.55
CA THR A 68 6.55 9.42 8.52
C THR A 68 6.06 9.68 9.94
N ALA A 69 4.84 10.22 10.09
CA ALA A 69 4.28 10.59 11.38
C ALA A 69 3.62 9.40 12.12
N GLN A 70 3.35 8.30 11.42
CA GLN A 70 2.56 7.18 11.95
C GLN A 70 3.42 5.97 12.34
N PRO A 71 2.98 5.17 13.33
CA PRO A 71 3.62 3.90 13.62
C PRO A 71 3.62 2.99 12.40
N ARG A 72 4.72 2.27 12.18
CA ARG A 72 4.87 1.35 11.03
C ARG A 72 3.72 0.34 10.92
N ALA A 73 3.25 -0.20 12.04
CA ALA A 73 2.14 -1.15 12.06
C ALA A 73 0.84 -0.54 11.51
N THR A 74 0.59 0.75 11.78
CA THR A 74 -0.55 1.49 11.25
C THR A 74 -0.43 1.68 9.75
N VAL A 75 0.74 2.11 9.28
CA VAL A 75 1.00 2.26 7.84
C VAL A 75 0.82 0.93 7.12
N ASP A 76 1.38 -0.16 7.66
CA ASP A 76 1.23 -1.51 7.12
C ASP A 76 -0.25 -1.94 7.04
N ALA A 77 -1.06 -1.63 8.06
CA ALA A 77 -2.49 -1.95 8.07
C ALA A 77 -3.28 -1.16 7.02
N VAL A 78 -3.01 0.15 6.90
CA VAL A 78 -3.67 1.01 5.90
C VAL A 78 -3.28 0.57 4.49
N VAL A 79 -2.00 0.36 4.23
CA VAL A 79 -1.51 -0.13 2.93
C VAL A 79 -2.16 -1.47 2.58
N GLY A 80 -2.21 -2.42 3.52
CA GLY A 80 -2.87 -3.71 3.31
C GLY A 80 -4.34 -3.54 2.94
N ALA A 81 -5.07 -2.67 3.65
CA ALA A 81 -6.46 -2.39 3.36
C ALA A 81 -6.67 -1.72 1.99
N VAL A 82 -5.78 -0.82 1.57
CA VAL A 82 -5.82 -0.19 0.23
C VAL A 82 -5.55 -1.24 -0.87
N VAL A 83 -4.60 -2.16 -0.66
CA VAL A 83 -4.34 -3.27 -1.59
C VAL A 83 -5.57 -4.18 -1.71
N ASP A 84 -6.19 -4.55 -0.59
CA ASP A 84 -7.40 -5.38 -0.59
C ASP A 84 -8.59 -4.66 -1.25
N ALA A 85 -8.70 -3.35 -1.07
CA ALA A 85 -9.71 -2.52 -1.75
C ALA A 85 -9.44 -2.46 -3.25
N LEU A 86 -8.18 -2.35 -3.67
CA LEU A 86 -7.79 -2.32 -5.08
C LEU A 86 -8.14 -3.63 -5.79
N LEU A 87 -7.87 -4.77 -5.15
CA LEU A 87 -8.18 -6.09 -5.71
C LEU A 87 -9.68 -6.38 -5.80
N ARG A 88 -10.48 -5.68 -4.99
CA ARG A 88 -11.95 -5.74 -4.96
C ARG A 88 -12.61 -4.61 -5.76
N ALA A 89 -11.84 -3.69 -6.33
CA ALA A 89 -12.40 -2.58 -7.07
C ALA A 89 -13.10 -3.07 -8.35
N GLU A 90 -14.40 -2.84 -8.43
CA GLU A 90 -15.20 -3.18 -9.61
C GLU A 90 -15.18 -2.07 -10.66
N SER A 91 -14.96 -0.82 -10.24
CA SER A 91 -14.92 0.34 -11.15
C SER A 91 -13.47 0.70 -11.54
N PRO A 92 -13.20 0.96 -12.83
CA PRO A 92 -11.89 1.41 -13.28
C PRO A 92 -11.43 2.70 -12.60
N ALA A 93 -12.35 3.65 -12.37
CA ALA A 93 -12.04 4.93 -11.72
C ALA A 93 -11.58 4.73 -10.27
N ARG A 94 -12.25 3.84 -9.51
CA ARG A 94 -11.84 3.52 -8.13
C ARG A 94 -10.51 2.78 -8.12
N GLY A 95 -10.29 1.85 -9.03
CA GLY A 95 -9.01 1.15 -9.18
C GLY A 95 -7.84 2.09 -9.46
N ALA A 96 -8.03 3.07 -10.36
CA ALA A 96 -7.04 4.09 -10.65
C ALA A 96 -6.72 4.95 -9.42
N ALA A 97 -7.75 5.42 -8.70
CA ALA A 97 -7.55 6.23 -7.50
C ALA A 97 -6.82 5.46 -6.39
N LEU A 98 -7.15 4.18 -6.17
CA LEU A 98 -6.47 3.33 -5.18
C LEU A 98 -5.01 3.04 -5.59
N SER A 99 -4.74 2.89 -6.88
CA SER A 99 -3.38 2.74 -7.41
C SER A 99 -2.56 3.99 -7.12
N GLU A 100 -3.11 5.18 -7.37
CA GLU A 100 -2.49 6.47 -7.05
C GLU A 100 -2.22 6.64 -5.54
N VAL A 101 -3.15 6.18 -4.69
CA VAL A 101 -2.94 6.16 -3.24
C VAL A 101 -1.71 5.30 -2.90
N LEU A 102 -1.62 4.07 -3.41
CA LEU A 102 -0.47 3.19 -3.16
C LEU A 102 0.84 3.78 -3.68
N VAL A 103 0.82 4.43 -4.84
CA VAL A 103 1.99 5.13 -5.39
C VAL A 103 2.42 6.28 -4.47
N ALA A 104 1.47 7.02 -3.87
CA ALA A 104 1.77 8.07 -2.90
C ALA A 104 2.35 7.53 -1.58
N PHE A 105 1.98 6.31 -1.16
CA PHE A 105 2.62 5.61 -0.05
C PHE A 105 4.07 5.18 -0.35
N GLY A 106 4.45 5.07 -1.63
CA GLY A 106 5.82 4.83 -2.07
C GLY A 106 6.43 3.55 -1.48
N ALA A 107 7.63 3.66 -0.89
CA ALA A 107 8.37 2.52 -0.32
C ALA A 107 7.56 1.72 0.71
N ALA A 108 6.67 2.37 1.46
CA ALA A 108 5.82 1.71 2.45
C ALA A 108 4.84 0.71 1.80
N ALA A 109 4.44 0.93 0.54
CA ALA A 109 3.51 0.07 -0.17
C ALA A 109 4.18 -1.14 -0.84
N VAL A 110 5.46 -1.06 -1.17
CA VAL A 110 6.17 -2.05 -2.02
C VAL A 110 6.00 -3.48 -1.50
N ARG A 111 6.23 -3.71 -0.21
CA ARG A 111 6.15 -5.05 0.38
C ARG A 111 4.76 -5.65 0.25
N ALA A 112 3.72 -4.87 0.55
CA ALA A 112 2.34 -5.36 0.49
C ALA A 112 1.89 -5.62 -0.95
N VAL A 113 2.23 -4.72 -1.88
CA VAL A 113 1.90 -4.87 -3.30
C VAL A 113 2.63 -6.07 -3.91
N ALA A 114 3.92 -6.25 -3.61
CA ALA A 114 4.69 -7.40 -4.07
C ALA A 114 4.17 -8.73 -3.48
N ALA A 115 3.78 -8.75 -2.20
CA ALA A 115 3.16 -9.91 -1.58
C ALA A 115 1.82 -10.25 -2.24
N ALA A 116 0.97 -9.24 -2.47
CA ALA A 116 -0.29 -9.42 -3.17
C ALA A 116 -0.09 -9.93 -4.60
N LEU A 117 0.93 -9.42 -5.31
CA LEU A 117 1.26 -9.87 -6.66
C LEU A 117 1.66 -11.35 -6.66
N ALA A 118 2.48 -11.78 -5.70
CA ALA A 118 2.90 -13.18 -5.57
C ALA A 118 1.74 -14.15 -5.29
N LEU A 119 0.69 -13.68 -4.59
CA LEU A 119 -0.49 -14.48 -4.25
C LEU A 119 -1.60 -14.42 -5.31
N THR A 120 -1.61 -13.37 -6.14
CA THR A 120 -2.65 -13.15 -7.14
C THR A 120 -2.43 -14.06 -8.36
N ARG A 121 -3.48 -14.76 -8.78
CA ARG A 121 -3.51 -15.60 -9.99
C ARG A 121 -4.26 -14.99 -11.17
N SER A 122 -5.03 -13.93 -10.93
CA SER A 122 -5.79 -13.23 -11.96
C SER A 122 -4.86 -12.29 -12.75
N GLY A 123 -4.74 -12.51 -14.06
CA GLY A 123 -3.96 -11.67 -14.97
C GLY A 123 -4.28 -10.18 -14.86
N PRO A 124 -5.56 -9.77 -15.00
CA PRO A 124 -5.94 -8.37 -14.85
C PRO A 124 -5.52 -7.74 -13.51
N ARG A 125 -5.64 -8.48 -12.40
CA ARG A 125 -5.20 -8.00 -11.08
C ARG A 125 -3.67 -7.94 -10.98
N GLN A 126 -2.95 -8.90 -11.56
CA GLN A 126 -1.48 -8.86 -11.65
C GLN A 126 -1.01 -7.65 -12.46
N ALA A 127 -1.69 -7.31 -13.56
CA ALA A 127 -1.38 -6.14 -14.38
C ALA A 127 -1.53 -4.83 -13.59
N VAL A 128 -2.62 -4.69 -12.82
CA VAL A 128 -2.85 -3.53 -11.94
C VAL A 128 -1.75 -3.41 -10.88
N LEU A 129 -1.43 -4.50 -10.18
CA LEU A 129 -0.35 -4.49 -9.17
C LEU A 129 1.02 -4.19 -9.80
N GLY A 130 1.28 -4.68 -11.01
CA GLY A 130 2.48 -4.36 -11.79
C GLY A 130 2.58 -2.87 -12.09
N GLY A 131 1.48 -2.23 -12.52
CA GLY A 131 1.41 -0.78 -12.75
C GLY A 131 1.64 0.05 -11.48
N VAL A 132 1.17 -0.41 -10.32
CA VAL A 132 1.50 0.24 -9.04
C VAL A 132 3.00 0.17 -8.75
N LEU A 133 3.62 -0.99 -8.95
CA LEU A 133 5.07 -1.16 -8.76
C LEU A 133 5.91 -0.37 -9.77
N GLU A 134 5.41 -0.18 -10.99
CA GLU A 134 6.00 0.71 -11.99
C GLU A 134 6.02 2.17 -11.52
N GLY A 135 4.94 2.65 -10.91
CA GLY A 135 4.85 4.03 -10.38
C GLY A 135 5.68 4.28 -9.11
N ILE A 136 5.96 3.23 -8.34
CA ILE A 136 6.78 3.30 -7.12
C ILE A 136 8.26 3.07 -7.43
N GLY A 137 8.58 2.07 -8.24
CA GLY A 137 9.92 1.53 -8.45
C GLY A 137 11.02 2.56 -8.71
N PRO A 138 10.85 3.52 -9.65
CA PRO A 138 11.86 4.53 -9.95
C PRO A 138 12.27 5.41 -8.78
N LYS A 139 11.38 5.59 -7.79
CA LYS A 139 11.57 6.48 -6.63
C LYS A 139 12.23 5.78 -5.44
N LEU A 140 12.46 4.48 -5.54
CA LEU A 140 13.08 3.70 -4.47
C LEU A 140 14.60 3.89 -4.47
N PRO A 141 15.26 3.74 -3.31
CA PRO A 141 16.71 3.65 -3.25
C PRO A 141 17.26 2.50 -4.10
N ALA A 142 18.47 2.63 -4.65
CA ALA A 142 19.11 1.64 -5.54
C ALA A 142 19.05 0.19 -5.01
N GLY A 143 19.33 0.00 -3.71
CA GLY A 143 19.28 -1.32 -3.07
C GLY A 143 17.87 -1.93 -2.99
N GLU A 144 16.82 -1.10 -2.91
CA GLU A 144 15.42 -1.56 -2.94
C GLU A 144 14.95 -1.80 -4.37
N ARG A 145 15.34 -0.95 -5.32
CA ARG A 145 15.10 -1.14 -6.76
C ARG A 145 15.61 -2.48 -7.25
N THR A 146 16.82 -2.86 -6.87
CA THR A 146 17.41 -4.15 -7.26
C THR A 146 16.57 -5.34 -6.76
N ARG A 147 16.10 -5.29 -5.50
CA ARG A 147 15.25 -6.34 -4.93
C ARG A 147 13.89 -6.40 -5.61
N LEU A 148 13.30 -5.23 -5.90
CA LEU A 148 12.04 -5.14 -6.62
C LEU A 148 12.17 -5.72 -8.03
N ALA A 149 13.21 -5.36 -8.78
CA ALA A 149 13.45 -5.90 -10.12
C ALA A 149 13.56 -7.43 -10.13
N LEU A 150 14.27 -8.01 -9.16
CA LEU A 150 14.34 -9.47 -9.01
C LEU A 150 12.96 -10.08 -8.74
N GLY A 151 12.17 -9.49 -7.85
CA GLY A 151 10.81 -9.95 -7.55
C GLY A 151 9.90 -9.87 -8.78
N LEU A 152 10.00 -8.80 -9.56
CA LEU A 152 9.25 -8.62 -10.80
C LEU A 152 9.66 -9.63 -11.88
N HIS A 153 10.96 -9.93 -12.03
CA HIS A 153 11.42 -10.98 -12.94
C HIS A 153 10.80 -12.34 -12.60
N ILE A 154 10.79 -12.71 -11.31
CA ILE A 154 10.14 -13.94 -10.86
C ILE A 154 8.63 -13.92 -11.16
N ALA A 155 7.97 -12.78 -10.95
CA ALA A 155 6.55 -12.64 -11.26
C ALA A 155 6.27 -12.82 -12.76
N VAL A 156 7.08 -12.22 -13.65
CA VAL A 156 6.97 -12.39 -15.11
C VAL A 156 7.02 -13.86 -15.50
N THR A 157 7.98 -14.63 -14.96
CA THR A 157 8.12 -16.06 -15.30
C THR A 157 6.94 -16.93 -14.88
N ARG A 158 6.09 -16.42 -13.99
CA ARG A 158 4.91 -17.12 -13.45
C ARG A 158 3.61 -16.61 -14.05
N ALA A 159 3.63 -15.43 -14.67
CA ALA A 159 2.45 -14.85 -15.30
C ALA A 159 2.15 -15.58 -16.60
N THR A 160 0.88 -15.92 -16.79
CA THR A 160 0.39 -16.57 -18.02
C THR A 160 -0.45 -15.64 -18.87
N ASP A 161 -0.87 -14.51 -18.31
CA ASP A 161 -1.68 -13.50 -18.98
C ASP A 161 -0.78 -12.48 -19.69
N PRO A 162 -0.98 -12.22 -21.01
CA PRO A 162 -0.14 -11.30 -21.76
C PRO A 162 -0.13 -9.86 -21.22
N ALA A 163 -1.27 -9.34 -20.77
CA ALA A 163 -1.36 -7.98 -20.23
C ALA A 163 -0.62 -7.85 -18.88
N ALA A 164 -0.69 -8.89 -18.05
CA ALA A 164 0.10 -8.98 -16.83
C ALA A 164 1.61 -9.01 -17.13
N ILE A 165 2.04 -9.82 -18.10
CA ILE A 165 3.45 -9.91 -18.52
C ILE A 165 3.96 -8.53 -18.98
N GLU A 166 3.19 -7.84 -19.82
CA GLU A 166 3.55 -6.51 -20.33
C GLU A 166 3.65 -5.47 -19.19
N ALA A 167 2.68 -5.44 -18.29
CA ALA A 167 2.71 -4.52 -17.14
C ALA A 167 3.92 -4.76 -16.24
N LEU A 168 4.24 -6.02 -15.96
CA LEU A 168 5.40 -6.39 -15.16
C LEU A 168 6.72 -6.07 -15.88
N ALA A 169 6.80 -6.26 -17.20
CA ALA A 169 7.96 -5.88 -17.99
C ALA A 169 8.18 -4.37 -18.00
N ARG A 170 7.10 -3.56 -18.10
CA ARG A 170 7.18 -2.10 -17.97
C ARG A 170 7.69 -1.69 -16.58
N ALA A 171 7.21 -2.32 -15.52
CA ALA A 171 7.73 -2.08 -14.17
C ALA A 171 9.24 -2.38 -14.04
N ILE A 172 9.73 -3.47 -14.65
CA ILE A 172 11.17 -3.78 -14.68
C ILE A 172 11.96 -2.72 -15.45
N ALA A 173 11.47 -2.30 -16.62
CA ALA A 173 12.11 -1.28 -17.44
C ALA A 173 12.21 0.06 -16.69
N ALA A 174 11.14 0.48 -16.04
CA ALA A 174 11.10 1.72 -15.25
C ALA A 174 12.16 1.72 -14.13
N VAL A 175 12.30 0.58 -13.42
CA VAL A 175 13.32 0.43 -12.37
C VAL A 175 14.74 0.47 -12.94
N ARG A 176 14.96 -0.15 -14.11
CA ARG A 176 16.28 -0.15 -14.77
C ARG A 176 16.71 1.23 -15.25
N ILE A 177 15.80 1.96 -15.90
CA ILE A 177 16.07 3.33 -16.37
C ILE A 177 16.50 4.21 -15.19
N ALA A 178 15.77 4.12 -14.07
CA ALA A 178 16.10 4.89 -12.88
C ALA A 178 17.48 4.52 -12.28
N ASP A 179 17.91 3.25 -12.42
CA ASP A 179 19.23 2.81 -11.97
C ASP A 179 20.37 3.28 -12.89
N GLU A 180 20.10 3.40 -14.18
CA GLU A 180 21.04 3.96 -15.14
C GLU A 180 21.21 5.47 -14.94
N ASP A 181 20.13 6.19 -14.65
CA ASP A 181 20.16 7.63 -14.39
C ASP A 181 20.94 7.99 -13.12
N GLU A 182 20.88 7.17 -12.05
CA GLU A 182 21.64 7.42 -10.81
C GLU A 182 23.15 7.17 -10.95
N ARG A 183 23.57 6.40 -11.97
CA ARG A 183 24.99 6.07 -12.23
C ARG A 183 25.70 7.06 -13.16
N ARG A 184 24.98 8.00 -13.76
CA ARG A 184 25.50 9.03 -14.67
C ARG A 184 25.85 10.30 -13.92
#